data_AF-A0A8B6GBQ4-F1
#
_entry.id   AF-A0A8B6GBQ4-F1
#
_cell.length_a   1.000
_cell.length_b   1.000
_cell.length_c   1.000
_cell.angle_alpha   90.00
_cell.angle_beta   90.00
_cell.angle_gamma   90.00
#
_symmetry.space_group_name_H-M   'P 1'
#
loop_
_entity.id
_entity.type
_entity.pdbx_description
1 polymer ?
#
loop_
_entity_poly.entity_id
_entity_poly.type
_entity_poly.pdbx_seq_one_letter_code
_entity_poly.pdbx_strand_id
1 'polypeptide(L)' 'MASRKHTSSPVQYVQIDGLVVLKIVKHCQEEAAGGTDLVQGVLLGLVVDNKLEITNCFPFPRHNDEEEFNEGK' A
#
# COMPACT_ATOMS: atom_id res chain seq x y z
N MET A 1 -15.68 -29.84 -23.63
CA MET A 1 -16.16 -28.50 -23.29
C MET A 1 -15.48 -28.05 -22.01
N ALA A 2 -14.53 -27.13 -22.09
CA ALA A 2 -13.89 -26.58 -20.90
C ALA A 2 -14.82 -25.53 -20.28
N SER A 3 -15.48 -25.90 -19.18
CA SER A 3 -16.22 -24.95 -18.35
C SER A 3 -15.23 -23.94 -17.80
N ARG A 4 -15.34 -22.67 -18.21
CA ARG A 4 -14.60 -21.57 -17.58
C ARG A 4 -15.03 -21.54 -16.11
N LYS A 5 -14.13 -21.95 -15.20
CA LYS A 5 -14.33 -21.68 -13.78
C LYS A 5 -14.36 -20.16 -13.63
N HIS A 6 -15.54 -19.61 -13.35
CA HIS A 6 -15.65 -18.24 -12.88
C HIS A 6 -14.95 -18.22 -11.53
N THR A 7 -13.70 -17.77 -11.49
CA THR A 7 -12.97 -17.58 -10.24
C THR A 7 -13.62 -16.41 -9.54
N SER A 8 -14.66 -16.66 -8.75
CA SER A 8 -15.18 -15.66 -7.81
C SER A 8 -13.97 -15.15 -7.03
N SER A 9 -13.65 -13.86 -7.17
CA SER A 9 -12.58 -13.24 -6.38
C SER A 9 -12.81 -13.63 -4.92
N PRO A 10 -11.82 -14.20 -4.22
CA PRO A 10 -11.98 -14.58 -2.82
C PRO A 10 -12.27 -13.35 -1.93
N VAL A 11 -12.06 -12.14 -2.44
CA VAL A 11 -12.31 -10.88 -1.74
C VAL A 11 -13.40 -10.11 -2.47
N GLN A 12 -14.51 -9.84 -1.78
CA GLN A 12 -15.60 -8.97 -2.22
C GLN A 12 -15.43 -7.54 -1.71
N TYR A 13 -14.86 -7.36 -0.53
CA TYR A 13 -14.62 -6.04 0.05
C TYR A 13 -13.39 -6.04 0.98
N VAL A 14 -12.87 -4.85 1.23
CA VAL A 14 -11.71 -4.62 2.09
C VAL A 14 -12.17 -3.85 3.33
N GLN A 15 -11.78 -4.33 4.49
CA GLN A 15 -11.94 -3.62 5.76
C GLN A 15 -10.57 -3.16 6.21
N ILE A 16 -10.48 -1.90 6.64
CA ILE A 16 -9.22 -1.31 7.10
C ILE A 16 -9.44 -0.84 8.53
N ASP A 17 -8.56 -1.24 9.44
CA ASP A 17 -8.57 -0.74 10.80
C ASP A 17 -8.23 0.75 10.85
N GLY A 18 -8.92 1.50 11.71
CA GLY A 18 -8.70 2.94 11.84
C GLY A 18 -7.23 3.30 12.15
N LEU A 19 -6.51 2.43 12.89
CA LEU A 19 -5.10 2.62 13.18
C LEU A 19 -4.22 2.58 11.93
N VAL A 20 -4.55 1.75 10.94
CA VAL A 20 -3.85 1.69 9.66
C VAL A 20 -4.04 3.00 8.89
N VAL A 21 -5.26 3.53 8.87
CA VAL A 21 -5.55 4.84 8.26
C VAL A 21 -4.73 5.94 8.92
N LEU A 22 -4.65 5.95 10.26
CA LEU A 22 -3.85 6.92 10.99
C LEU A 22 -2.36 6.82 10.68
N LYS A 23 -1.82 5.60 10.53
CA LYS A 23 -0.42 5.40 10.12
C LYS A 23 -0.15 5.94 8.71
N ILE A 24 -1.08 5.74 7.77
CA ILE A 24 -0.98 6.29 6.42
C ILE A 24 -0.99 7.82 6.46
N VAL A 25 -1.95 8.41 7.18
CA VAL A 25 -2.05 9.88 7.33
C VAL A 25 -0.79 10.46 7.96
N LYS A 26 -0.24 9.81 9.00
CA LYS A 26 1.01 10.21 9.63
C LYS A 26 2.17 10.18 8.62
N HIS A 27 2.32 9.08 7.88
CA HIS A 27 3.38 8.94 6.89
C HIS A 27 3.27 10.01 5.78
N CYS A 28 2.06 10.27 5.26
CA CYS A 28 1.85 11.35 4.30
C CYS A 28 2.29 12.72 4.84
N GLN A 29 1.96 13.04 6.09
CA GLN A 29 2.32 14.33 6.68
C GLN A 29 3.82 14.46 6.94
N GLU A 30 4.47 13.40 7.41
CA GLU A 30 5.91 13.38 7.64
C GLU A 30 6.70 13.54 6.33
N GLU A 31 6.24 12.90 5.24
CA GLU A 31 6.93 12.96 3.94
C GLU A 31 6.56 14.17 3.08
N ALA A 32 5.37 14.75 3.25
CA ALA A 32 4.98 16.00 2.57
C ALA A 32 5.90 17.16 2.97
N ALA A 33 6.43 17.15 4.20
CA ALA A 33 7.44 18.10 4.64
C ALA A 33 8.79 17.93 3.91
N GLY A 34 9.05 16.74 3.36
CA GLY A 34 10.26 16.38 2.62
C GLY A 34 10.18 16.57 1.10
N GLY A 35 9.14 17.26 0.60
CA GLY A 35 8.99 17.60 -0.82
C GLY A 35 8.50 16.47 -1.73
N THR A 36 8.03 15.35 -1.17
CA THR A 36 7.54 14.21 -1.96
C THR A 36 6.06 14.33 -2.26
N ASP A 37 5.68 14.24 -3.53
CA ASP A 37 4.27 14.25 -3.96
C ASP A 37 3.56 12.90 -3.71
N LEU A 38 4.32 11.80 -3.52
CA LEU A 38 3.77 10.46 -3.37
C LEU A 38 4.52 9.65 -2.31
N VAL A 39 3.78 9.04 -1.39
CA VAL A 39 4.33 8.13 -0.38
C VAL A 39 4.08 6.67 -0.74
N GLN A 40 4.98 5.78 -0.33
CA GLN A 40 4.91 4.36 -0.65
C GLN A 40 4.99 3.49 0.60
N GLY A 41 4.34 2.34 0.58
CA GLY A 41 4.37 1.40 1.68
C GLY A 41 3.62 0.12 1.38
N VAL A 42 3.60 -0.77 2.37
CA VAL A 42 2.93 -2.08 2.31
C VAL A 42 1.78 -2.15 3.29
N LEU A 43 0.68 -2.76 2.86
CA LEU A 43 -0.47 -3.12 3.70
C LEU A 43 -0.37 -4.59 4.09
N LEU A 44 -0.67 -4.89 5.35
CA LEU A 44 -0.64 -6.24 5.90
C LEU A 44 -2.03 -6.61 6.40
N GLY A 45 -2.44 -7.83 6.06
CA GLY A 45 -3.78 -8.29 6.34
C GLY A 45 -3.99 -9.77 6.07
N LEU A 46 -5.20 -10.23 6.41
CA LEU A 46 -5.63 -11.61 6.23
C LEU A 46 -6.96 -11.65 5.49
N VAL A 47 -7.15 -12.68 4.66
CA VAL A 47 -8.45 -12.96 4.06
C VAL A 47 -9.25 -13.81 5.06
N VAL A 48 -10.42 -13.28 5.46
CA VAL A 48 -11.39 -13.96 6.31
C VAL A 48 -12.71 -14.00 5.54
N ASP A 49 -13.19 -15.20 5.23
CA ASP A 49 -14.35 -15.45 4.36
C ASP A 49 -14.22 -14.74 3.00
N ASN A 50 -15.03 -13.71 2.75
CA ASN A 50 -15.04 -12.91 1.53
C ASN A 50 -14.46 -11.49 1.73
N LYS A 51 -13.72 -11.27 2.81
CA LYS A 51 -13.20 -9.97 3.24
C LYS A 51 -11.70 -9.99 3.40
N LEU A 52 -11.02 -8.96 2.91
CA LEU A 52 -9.61 -8.70 3.25
C LEU A 52 -9.55 -7.72 4.42
N GLU A 53 -9.05 -8.17 5.56
CA GLU A 53 -8.85 -7.36 6.76
C GLU A 53 -7.44 -6.80 6.78
N ILE A 54 -7.30 -5.48 6.61
CA ILE A 54 -6.01 -4.79 6.75
C ILE A 54 -5.86 -4.32 8.20
N THR A 55 -4.95 -4.97 8.91
CA THR A 55 -4.71 -4.74 10.35
C THR A 55 -3.41 -3.99 10.62
N ASN A 56 -2.52 -3.88 9.63
CA ASN A 56 -1.28 -3.12 9.77
C ASN A 56 -0.76 -2.55 8.45
N CYS A 57 0.14 -1.58 8.52
CA CYS A 57 0.89 -1.05 7.38
C CYS A 57 2.26 -0.51 7.79
N PHE A 58 3.20 -0.49 6.85
CA PHE A 58 4.53 0.05 7.04
C PHE A 58 4.97 0.89 5.84
N PRO A 59 5.64 2.03 6.06
CA PRO A 59 6.20 2.83 4.99
C PRO A 59 7.38 2.12 4.35
N PHE A 60 7.63 2.40 3.08
CA PHE A 60 8.89 2.06 2.43
C PHE A 60 9.89 3.20 2.61
N PRO A 61 11.19 2.90 2.82
CA PRO A 61 12.24 3.91 2.77
C PRO A 61 12.27 4.56 1.38
N ARG A 62 12.48 5.88 1.32
CA ARG A 62 12.69 6.57 0.03
C ARG A 62 13.92 5.96 -0.66
N HIS A 63 13.77 5.59 -1.93
CA HIS A 63 14.90 5.63 -2.85
C HIS A 63 14.97 7.07 -3.31
N ASN A 64 16.07 7.76 -3.01
CA ASN A 64 16.31 9.09 -3.50
C ASN A 64 16.65 8.94 -5.00
N ASP A 65 15.65 8.76 -5.85
CA ASP A 65 15.85 8.71 -7.31
C ASP A 65 16.42 10.03 -7.87
N GLU A 66 16.51 11.06 -7.01
CA GLU A 66 17.22 12.32 -7.26
C GLU A 66 18.76 12.19 -7.19
N GLU A 67 19.31 11.08 -6.66
CA GLU A 67 20.76 10.85 -6.61
C GLU A 67 21.31 10.03 -7.80
N GLU A 68 20.45 9.45 -8.66
CA GLU A 68 20.92 8.64 -9.81
C GLU A 68 20.98 9.38 -11.16
N PHE A 69 20.53 10.64 -11.25
CA PHE A 69 20.50 11.37 -12.53
C PHE A 69 21.61 12.42 -12.74
N ASN A 70 22.64 12.48 -11.88
CA ASN A 70 23.75 13.44 -12.05
C ASN A 70 25.16 12.82 -12.26
N GLU A 71 25.28 11.50 -12.45
CA GLU A 71 26.53 10.92 -12.99
C GLU A 71 26.40 10.67 -14.50
N GLY A 72 26.65 11.72 -15.28
CA GLY A 72 27.00 11.56 -16.69
C GLY A 72 26.33 12.52 -17.67
N LYS A 73 26.84 13.76 -17.72
CA LYS A 73 27.08 14.50 -18.97
C LYS A 73 28.10 15.61 -18.77
#